data_AF-A0A968NL86-F1
#
_entry.id   AF-A0A968NL86-F1
#
_cell.length_a   1.000
_cell.length_b   1.000
_cell.length_c   1.000
_cell.angle_alpha   90.00
_cell.angle_beta   90.00
_cell.angle_gamma   90.00
#
_symmetry.space_group_name_H-M   'P 1'
#
loop_
_entity.id
_entity.type
_entity.pdbx_description
1 polymer ?
#
loop_
_entity_poly.entity_id
_entity_poly.type
_entity_poly.pdbx_seq_one_letter_code
_entity_poly.pdbx_strand_id
1 'polypeptide(L)'
;MKGDFTRFTFRPEKHYNSIWMQQGRLQLDADWNEFVEIQKYLHQTQAEDIIGASGAIRDSDSFKVSKVSVDDSDLKNRIRSHVRKWLTM
;
A
#
# COMPACT_ATOMS: atom_id res chain seq x y z
N MET A 1 -18.99 8.45 2.58
CA MET A 1 -19.94 8.20 1.46
C MET A 1 -21.35 8.43 1.97
N LYS A 2 -22.22 9.05 1.17
CA LYS A 2 -23.66 9.07 1.44
C LYS A 2 -24.27 7.91 0.64
N GLY A 3 -24.77 6.89 1.34
CA GLY A 3 -25.41 5.72 0.76
C GLY A 3 -26.56 5.29 1.66
N ASP A 4 -27.58 4.67 1.08
CA ASP A 4 -28.67 4.07 1.84
C ASP A 4 -28.22 2.68 2.28
N PHE A 5 -27.95 2.52 3.57
CA PHE A 5 -27.46 1.29 4.17
C PHE A 5 -28.46 0.80 5.19
N THR A 6 -28.88 -0.46 5.09
CA THR A 6 -29.94 -1.00 5.94
C THR A 6 -29.52 -1.06 7.41
N ARG A 7 -28.32 -1.61 7.67
CA ARG A 7 -27.82 -1.85 9.03
C ARG A 7 -26.32 -2.10 9.06
N PHE A 8 -25.70 -1.70 10.17
CA PHE A 8 -24.35 -2.07 10.58
C PHE A 8 -24.41 -2.89 11.86
N THR A 9 -23.69 -4.00 11.91
CA THR A 9 -23.73 -4.97 13.03
C THR A 9 -22.37 -5.21 13.66
N PHE A 10 -21.30 -4.66 13.09
CA PHE A 10 -19.94 -4.83 13.58
C PHE A 10 -19.78 -4.30 15.02
N ARG A 11 -19.12 -5.11 15.85
CA ARG A 11 -18.85 -4.85 17.27
C ARG A 11 -17.43 -5.26 17.61
N PRO A 12 -16.45 -4.33 17.60
CA PRO A 12 -15.04 -4.67 17.82
C PRO A 12 -14.78 -5.34 19.18
N GLU A 13 -15.59 -5.03 20.20
CA GLU A 13 -15.51 -5.61 21.54
C GLU A 13 -15.81 -7.11 21.61
N LYS A 14 -16.43 -7.68 20.56
CA LYS A 14 -16.74 -9.11 20.48
C LYS A 14 -15.64 -9.95 19.82
N HIS A 15 -14.61 -9.30 19.26
CA HIS A 15 -13.46 -9.96 18.63
C HIS A 15 -13.83 -10.97 17.52
N TYR A 16 -14.90 -10.71 16.76
CA TYR A 16 -15.20 -11.51 15.57
C TYR A 16 -14.20 -11.22 14.45
N ASN A 17 -13.78 -12.27 13.74
CA ASN A 17 -12.78 -12.18 12.66
C ASN A 17 -13.29 -12.61 11.28
N SER A 18 -14.52 -13.15 11.21
CA SER A 18 -15.09 -13.71 9.98
C SER A 18 -16.61 -13.82 10.10
N ILE A 19 -17.27 -13.93 8.94
CA ILE A 19 -18.70 -14.22 8.82
C ILE A 19 -18.84 -15.47 7.98
N TRP A 20 -19.72 -16.37 8.43
CA TRP A 20 -19.95 -17.66 7.78
C TRP A 20 -21.30 -17.64 7.07
N MET A 21 -21.27 -18.03 5.80
CA MET A 21 -22.48 -18.18 5.01
C MET A 21 -23.28 -19.38 5.53
N GLN A 22 -24.59 -19.20 5.66
CA GLN A 22 -25.50 -20.24 6.08
C GLN A 22 -26.32 -20.71 4.88
N GLN A 23 -26.37 -22.02 4.67
CA GLN A 23 -27.20 -22.61 3.63
C GLN A 23 -28.68 -22.32 3.93
N GLY A 24 -29.40 -21.87 2.91
CA GLY A 24 -30.84 -21.60 3.02
C GLY A 24 -31.20 -20.26 3.68
N ARG A 25 -30.21 -19.47 4.15
CA ARG A 25 -30.43 -18.10 4.61
C ARG A 25 -30.18 -17.12 3.48
N LEU A 26 -31.10 -16.18 3.26
CA LEU A 26 -30.88 -15.09 2.31
C LEU A 26 -29.73 -14.21 2.80
N GLN A 27 -28.77 -13.95 1.92
CA GLN A 27 -27.68 -13.03 2.19
C GLN A 27 -28.21 -11.59 2.17
N LEU A 28 -27.94 -10.84 3.23
CA LEU A 28 -28.32 -9.44 3.33
C LEU A 28 -27.09 -8.54 3.13
N ASP A 29 -27.34 -7.29 2.74
CA ASP A 29 -26.30 -6.24 2.66
C ASP A 29 -25.56 -6.09 4.00
N ALA A 30 -26.27 -6.21 5.12
CA ALA A 30 -25.70 -6.15 6.46
C ALA A 30 -24.60 -7.20 6.70
N ASP A 31 -24.74 -8.41 6.14
CA ASP A 31 -23.71 -9.45 6.29
C ASP A 31 -22.42 -9.04 5.58
N TRP A 32 -22.54 -8.43 4.40
CA TRP A 32 -21.39 -7.97 3.65
C TRP A 32 -20.74 -6.73 4.29
N ASN A 33 -21.56 -5.79 4.75
CA ASN A 33 -21.07 -4.61 5.46
C ASN A 33 -20.27 -5.00 6.70
N GLU A 34 -20.78 -5.93 7.52
CA GLU A 34 -20.06 -6.40 8.70
C GLU A 34 -18.77 -7.14 8.33
N PHE A 35 -18.76 -7.96 7.26
CA PHE A 35 -17.52 -8.60 6.79
C PHE A 35 -16.46 -7.55 6.42
N VAL A 36 -16.82 -6.54 5.64
CA VAL A 36 -15.91 -5.46 5.24
C VAL A 36 -15.40 -4.68 6.45
N GLU A 37 -16.27 -4.38 7.42
CA GLU A 37 -15.89 -3.67 8.65
C GLU A 37 -14.93 -4.49 9.52
N ILE A 38 -15.17 -5.80 9.68
CA ILE A 38 -14.25 -6.71 10.37
C ILE A 38 -12.87 -6.69 9.70
N GLN A 39 -12.82 -6.87 8.37
CA GLN A 39 -11.55 -6.90 7.66
C GLN A 39 -10.81 -5.55 7.75
N LYS A 40 -11.54 -4.44 7.63
CA LYS A 40 -10.97 -3.11 7.80
C LYS A 40 -10.39 -2.91 9.20
N TYR A 41 -11.14 -3.29 10.24
CA TYR A 41 -10.69 -3.19 11.62
C TYR A 41 -9.43 -4.03 11.87
N LEU A 42 -9.42 -5.28 11.41
CA LEU A 42 -8.27 -6.16 11.54
C LEU A 42 -7.05 -5.63 10.80
N HIS A 43 -7.21 -5.16 9.56
CA HIS A 43 -6.10 -4.59 8.78
C HIS A 43 -5.52 -3.33 9.44
N GLN A 44 -6.39 -2.45 9.94
CA GLN A 44 -5.95 -1.24 10.63
C GLN A 44 -5.20 -1.57 11.92
N THR A 45 -5.81 -2.40 12.77
CA THR A 45 -5.22 -2.80 14.06
C THR A 45 -3.90 -3.54 13.84
N GLN A 46 -3.87 -4.50 12.90
CA GLN A 46 -2.66 -5.23 12.56
C GLN A 46 -1.57 -4.31 12.01
N ALA A 47 -1.91 -3.35 11.15
CA ALA A 47 -0.94 -2.39 10.64
C ALA A 47 -0.38 -1.51 11.76
N GLU A 48 -1.24 -1.01 12.64
CA GLU A 48 -0.83 -0.20 13.80
C GLU A 48 0.04 -1.00 14.77
N ASP A 49 -0.29 -2.27 15.02
CA ASP A 49 0.48 -3.15 15.92
C ASP A 49 1.85 -3.52 15.36
N ILE A 50 1.95 -3.81 14.05
CA ILE A 50 3.20 -4.25 13.40
C ILE A 50 4.10 -3.06 13.05
N ILE A 51 3.52 -2.00 12.49
CA ILE A 51 4.27 -0.85 11.96
C ILE A 51 4.45 0.23 13.02
N GLY A 52 3.50 0.36 13.95
CA GLY A 52 3.40 1.49 14.86
C GLY A 52 2.70 2.69 14.21
N ALA A 53 2.79 3.85 14.87
CA ALA A 53 2.10 5.08 14.45
C ALA A 53 2.53 5.62 13.07
N SER A 54 3.73 5.27 12.61
CA SER A 54 4.24 5.67 11.29
C SER A 54 5.25 4.63 10.80
N GLY A 55 5.11 4.19 9.55
CA GLY A 55 6.09 3.31 8.89
C GLY A 55 7.37 4.02 8.44
N ALA A 56 7.49 5.32 8.68
CA ALA A 56 8.70 6.10 8.45
C ALA A 56 9.08 6.91 9.69
N ILE A 57 10.37 7.05 9.92
CA ILE A 57 10.90 7.87 11.00
C ILE A 57 10.74 9.34 10.59
N ARG A 58 10.01 10.12 11.40
CA ARG A 58 9.58 11.50 11.11
C ARG A 58 10.72 12.46 10.73
N ASP A 59 11.92 12.23 11.27
CA ASP A 59 13.08 13.13 11.14
C ASP A 59 14.22 12.50 10.31
N SER A 60 13.88 11.58 9.41
CA SER A 60 14.86 10.84 8.61
C SER A 60 14.64 11.03 7.11
N ASP A 61 15.75 11.09 6.36
CA ASP A 61 15.75 11.08 4.89
C ASP A 61 15.53 9.65 4.32
N SER A 62 14.93 8.73 5.09
CA SER A 62 14.84 7.29 4.75
C SER A 62 14.16 6.99 3.41
N PHE A 63 13.23 7.85 2.97
CA PHE A 63 12.55 7.74 1.66
C PHE A 63 12.71 9.01 0.81
N LYS A 64 13.81 9.74 0.97
CA LYS A 64 14.05 10.96 0.22
C LYS A 64 14.25 10.68 -1.27
N VAL A 65 13.39 11.26 -2.11
CA VAL A 65 13.54 11.22 -3.55
C VAL A 65 14.40 12.40 -4.01
N SER A 66 15.58 12.12 -4.57
CA SER A 66 16.45 13.13 -5.17
C SER A 66 16.44 13.04 -6.69
N LYS A 67 16.58 14.19 -7.36
CA LYS A 67 16.82 14.21 -8.81
C LYS A 67 18.18 13.59 -9.10
N VAL A 68 18.20 12.58 -9.95
CA VAL A 68 19.45 12.10 -10.57
C VAL A 68 19.79 13.07 -11.69
N SER A 69 20.82 13.91 -11.50
CA SER A 69 21.45 14.58 -12.63
C SER A 69 22.32 13.56 -13.34
N VAL A 70 21.88 13.10 -14.50
CA VAL A 70 22.78 12.38 -15.41
C VAL A 70 23.78 13.42 -15.91
N ASP A 71 25.03 13.33 -15.46
CA ASP A 71 26.08 14.17 -15.99
C ASP A 71 26.34 13.73 -17.44
N ASP A 72 25.86 14.55 -18.38
CA ASP A 72 25.95 14.30 -19.82
C ASP A 72 27.42 14.27 -20.31
N SER A 73 28.36 14.62 -19.43
CA SER A 73 29.80 14.50 -19.62
C SER A 73 30.26 13.04 -19.78
N ASP A 74 29.65 12.10 -19.05
CA ASP A 74 30.03 10.68 -19.09
C ASP A 74 29.64 9.99 -20.40
N LEU A 75 28.46 10.35 -20.94
CA LEU A 75 28.01 9.90 -22.25
C LEU A 75 28.90 10.46 -23.38
N LYS A 76 29.23 11.76 -23.31
CA LYS A 76 30.12 12.42 -24.28
C LYS A 76 31.54 11.84 -24.25
N ASN A 77 32.06 11.51 -23.07
CA ASN A 77 33.38 10.91 -22.91
C ASN A 77 33.44 9.47 -23.44
N ARG A 78 32.39 8.66 -23.23
CA ARG A 78 32.27 7.31 -23.80
C ARG A 78 32.18 7.32 -25.33
N ILE A 79 31.42 8.26 -25.92
CA ILE A 79 31.33 8.38 -27.38
C ILE A 79 32.69 8.82 -27.96
N ARG A 80 33.36 9.80 -27.34
CA ARG A 80 34.69 10.27 -27.78
C ARG A 80 35.78 9.20 -27.67
N SER A 81 35.75 8.36 -26.63
CA SER A 81 36.72 7.26 -26.50
C SER A 81 36.47 6.16 -27.52
N HIS A 82 35.19 5.84 -27.79
CA HIS A 82 34.82 4.86 -28.81
C HIS A 82 35.25 5.33 -30.20
N VAL A 83 34.94 6.58 -30.59
CA VAL A 83 35.36 7.15 -31.88
C VAL A 83 36.88 7.20 -32.03
N ARG A 84 37.63 7.54 -30.97
CA ARG A 84 39.10 7.51 -31.02
C ARG A 84 39.66 6.10 -31.21
N LYS A 85 39.06 5.09 -30.59
CA LYS A 85 39.47 3.69 -30.74
C LYS A 85 39.31 3.19 -32.19
N TRP A 86 38.27 3.63 -32.87
CA TRP A 86 38.04 3.31 -34.30
C TRP A 86 38.99 4.05 -35.25
N LEU A 87 39.48 5.23 -34.87
CA LEU A 87 40.40 6.02 -35.70
C LEU A 87 41.87 5.58 -35.61
N THR A 88 42.22 4.76 -34.61
CA THR A 88 43.57 4.25 -34.37
C THR A 88 43.77 2.79 -34.79
N MET A 89 42.77 2.18 -35.43
CA MET A 89 42.84 0.87 -36.11
C MET A 89 43.01 1.10 -37.61
#